data_AF-A0A260ZM99-F1
#
_entry.id   AF-A0A260ZM99-F1
#
_cell.length_a   1.000
_cell.length_b   1.000
_cell.length_c   1.000
_cell.angle_alpha   90.00
_cell.angle_beta   90.00
_cell.angle_gamma   90.00
#
_symmetry.space_group_name_H-M   'P 1'
#
loop_
_entity.id
_entity.type
_entity.pdbx_description
1 polymer ?
#
loop_
_entity_poly.entity_id
_entity_poly.type
_entity_poly.pdbx_seq_one_letter_code
_entity_poly.pdbx_strand_id
1 'polypeptide(L)'
;IWVFNLEECPETKCTKRNTFSSVLQQVFLKICYWRKPTKSSCQNMAEPIEGIHFPNWNPSVDTAHTYSWPTKETALTSHHCLDLYTSENLTFATRKLADYISEIFHEEENFFGLEWNQYNGKENKMIMDVFCKHPVRDFLLTGDTSNDSSQNDVLTSILKKQNAKKNMTLWMNPTSDFSFDFGQFKNSLDTLDIAYSHWITFQNILDVRCEKLYLHKSNFLQTDFKLLIEKWRNGCTPNWKTMTIELNENIDVDTCVEGEFIDMEPEYYNNKRVVCGNVPIRFKGYFDISCETTFMHGYHILRDGFIATIGISEDKYRVGWFHIRK
;
A
#
# COMPACT_ATOMS: atom_id res chain seq x y z
N ILE A 1 16.15 -9.16 -11.69
CA ILE A 1 16.02 -7.97 -10.80
C ILE A 1 17.36 -7.73 -10.15
N TRP A 2 17.84 -6.49 -10.12
CA TRP A 2 19.03 -6.12 -9.35
C TRP A 2 18.62 -5.54 -8.00
N VAL A 3 19.31 -5.95 -6.94
CA VAL A 3 19.08 -5.49 -5.57
C VAL A 3 20.41 -4.98 -5.02
N PHE A 4 20.42 -3.78 -4.46
CA PHE A 4 21.59 -3.18 -3.85
C PHE A 4 21.35 -3.02 -2.36
N ASN A 5 22.06 -3.79 -1.54
CA ASN A 5 21.98 -3.73 -0.09
C ASN A 5 23.08 -2.78 0.40
N LEU A 6 22.71 -1.60 0.90
CA LEU A 6 23.68 -0.63 1.41
C LEU A 6 23.73 -0.69 2.94
N GLU A 7 24.93 -0.87 3.50
CA GLU A 7 25.17 -0.89 4.95
C GLU A 7 26.26 0.12 5.35
N GLU A 8 26.27 0.56 6.61
CA GLU A 8 27.39 1.33 7.16
C GLU A 8 28.64 0.44 7.33
N CYS A 9 29.83 0.96 7.03
CA CYS A 9 31.09 0.27 7.30
C CYS A 9 31.22 0.04 8.83
N PRO A 10 31.40 -1.21 9.28
CA PRO A 10 31.61 -1.53 10.68
C PRO A 10 32.74 -0.71 11.30
N GLU A 11 32.43 -0.03 12.42
CA GLU A 11 33.48 0.52 13.28
C GLU A 11 34.39 -0.61 13.76
N THR A 12 35.68 -0.34 13.89
CA THR A 12 36.78 -1.31 14.06
C THR A 12 36.71 -2.19 15.33
N LYS A 13 35.61 -2.21 16.08
CA LYS A 13 35.44 -3.11 17.22
C LYS A 13 34.84 -4.42 16.75
N CYS A 14 35.74 -5.39 16.61
CA CYS A 14 35.43 -6.80 16.52
C CYS A 14 34.80 -7.27 17.85
N THR A 15 33.54 -6.92 18.12
CA THR A 15 32.78 -7.53 19.22
C THR A 15 32.11 -8.78 18.71
N LYS A 16 32.68 -9.94 19.06
CA LYS A 16 31.96 -11.21 19.04
C LYS A 16 30.67 -11.03 19.85
N ARG A 17 29.49 -11.19 19.25
CA ARG A 17 28.27 -11.53 20.02
C ARG A 17 27.10 -12.05 19.18
N ASN A 18 26.68 -13.24 19.60
CA ASN A 18 25.33 -13.80 19.78
C ASN A 18 24.18 -13.32 18.88
N THR A 19 23.76 -14.24 18.02
CA THR A 19 22.44 -14.33 17.41
C THR A 19 21.32 -14.43 18.44
N PHE A 20 20.31 -13.57 18.31
CA PHE A 20 18.98 -13.77 18.88
C PHE A 20 17.97 -13.83 17.72
N SER A 21 17.22 -14.93 17.64
CA SER A 21 16.14 -15.11 16.67
C SER A 21 14.82 -14.70 17.31
N SER A 22 13.91 -14.09 16.55
CA SER A 22 12.48 -14.23 16.79
C SER A 22 11.82 -14.83 15.56
N VAL A 23 10.97 -15.82 15.85
CA VAL A 23 10.38 -16.80 14.96
C VAL A 23 9.12 -16.26 14.28
N LEU A 24 9.02 -16.47 12.96
CA LEU A 24 7.85 -16.98 12.20
C LEU A 24 8.21 -16.94 10.69
N GLN A 25 8.86 -17.99 10.16
CA GLN A 25 8.31 -19.14 9.39
C GLN A 25 7.86 -18.73 7.96
N GLN A 26 8.39 -19.24 6.84
CA GLN A 26 9.30 -20.36 6.50
C GLN A 26 10.05 -20.04 5.19
N VAL A 27 11.17 -20.76 4.96
CA VAL A 27 11.89 -21.08 3.69
C VAL A 27 13.40 -20.69 3.76
N PHE A 28 14.20 -21.74 4.01
CA PHE A 28 15.64 -21.94 3.73
C PHE A 28 16.69 -20.85 4.07
N LEU A 29 17.39 -21.05 5.19
CA LEU A 29 18.71 -20.43 5.47
C LEU A 29 19.85 -21.38 5.04
N LYS A 30 20.53 -21.05 3.93
CA LYS A 30 21.94 -21.44 3.72
C LYS A 30 22.80 -20.34 4.33
N ILE A 31 23.43 -20.61 5.46
CA ILE A 31 24.33 -19.66 6.13
C ILE A 31 25.68 -19.65 5.39
N CYS A 32 25.87 -18.68 4.50
CA CYS A 32 27.20 -18.29 4.04
C CYS A 32 27.76 -17.27 5.04
N TYR A 33 28.73 -17.68 5.86
CA TYR A 33 29.49 -16.77 6.72
C TYR A 33 30.36 -15.85 5.87
N TRP A 34 29.88 -14.65 5.56
CA TRP A 34 30.71 -13.56 5.07
C TRP A 34 31.03 -12.64 6.26
N ARG A 35 32.33 -12.48 6.57
CA ARG A 35 32.76 -11.51 7.57
C ARG A 35 32.42 -10.12 7.04
N LYS A 36 31.62 -9.34 7.77
CA LYS A 36 31.41 -7.93 7.44
C LYS A 36 32.78 -7.23 7.35
N PRO A 37 33.04 -6.45 6.28
CA PRO A 37 34.32 -5.79 6.09
C PRO A 37 34.61 -4.81 7.23
N THR A 38 35.88 -4.63 7.60
CA THR A 38 36.27 -3.58 8.55
C THR A 38 36.38 -2.23 7.83
N LYS A 39 36.28 -1.11 8.56
CA LYS A 39 36.57 0.24 8.01
C LYS A 39 37.90 0.32 7.24
N SER A 40 38.95 -0.35 7.70
CA SER A 40 40.24 -0.43 7.00
C SER A 40 40.19 -1.25 5.70
N SER A 41 39.27 -2.22 5.60
CA SER A 41 39.07 -2.99 4.37
C SER A 41 38.18 -2.26 3.37
N CYS A 42 37.24 -1.41 3.82
CA CYS A 42 36.46 -0.53 2.94
C CYS A 42 37.37 0.39 2.11
N GLN A 43 38.49 0.86 2.68
CA GLN A 43 39.46 1.74 2.00
C GLN A 43 40.18 1.11 0.79
N ASN A 44 40.16 -0.22 0.67
CA ASN A 44 40.81 -0.94 -0.44
C ASN A 44 39.82 -1.40 -1.51
N MET A 45 38.54 -1.04 -1.41
CA MET A 45 37.48 -1.44 -2.33
C MET A 45 37.36 -0.48 -3.50
N ALA A 46 36.73 -0.95 -4.59
CA ALA A 46 36.39 -0.08 -5.70
C ALA A 46 35.32 0.94 -5.25
N GLU A 47 35.50 2.20 -5.63
CA GLU A 47 34.63 3.32 -5.28
C GLU A 47 34.14 4.01 -6.57
N PRO A 48 33.25 3.36 -7.34
CA PRO A 48 32.67 3.94 -8.55
C PRO A 48 31.76 5.14 -8.24
N ILE A 49 31.24 5.21 -7.01
CA ILE A 49 30.44 6.32 -6.48
C ILE A 49 31.15 6.81 -5.22
N GLU A 50 31.47 8.09 -5.16
CA GLU A 50 32.16 8.70 -4.01
C GLU A 50 31.38 8.45 -2.71
N GLY A 51 32.06 7.85 -1.73
CA GLY A 51 31.53 7.44 -0.44
C GLY A 51 30.86 6.07 -0.39
N ILE A 52 30.81 5.32 -1.51
CA ILE A 52 30.19 3.99 -1.61
C ILE A 52 31.19 2.96 -2.14
N HIS A 53 31.45 1.95 -1.31
CA HIS A 53 32.43 0.91 -1.54
C HIS A 53 31.80 -0.39 -2.02
N PHE A 54 32.37 -0.94 -3.08
CA PHE A 54 31.96 -2.19 -3.69
C PHE A 54 32.98 -3.28 -3.31
N PRO A 55 32.62 -4.22 -2.42
CA PRO A 55 33.53 -5.30 -2.01
C PRO A 55 33.85 -6.23 -3.17
N ASN A 56 32.88 -6.43 -4.07
CA ASN A 56 33.01 -7.21 -5.28
C ASN A 56 31.91 -6.79 -6.27
N TRP A 57 32.17 -6.95 -7.57
CA TRP A 57 31.20 -6.71 -8.64
C TRP A 57 30.40 -7.96 -9.02
N ASN A 58 30.70 -9.13 -8.44
CA ASN A 58 29.90 -10.33 -8.69
C ASN A 58 28.69 -10.34 -7.75
N PRO A 59 27.46 -10.18 -8.29
CA PRO A 59 26.27 -10.30 -7.46
C PRO A 59 26.11 -11.74 -6.96
N SER A 60 25.59 -11.87 -5.75
CA SER A 60 24.96 -13.13 -5.37
C SER A 60 23.67 -13.29 -6.19
N VAL A 61 23.42 -14.50 -6.69
CA VAL A 61 22.23 -14.78 -7.49
C VAL A 61 21.34 -15.74 -6.72
N ASP A 62 20.12 -15.32 -6.48
CA ASP A 62 19.07 -16.16 -5.92
C ASP A 62 17.83 -16.12 -6.82
N THR A 63 16.98 -17.13 -6.72
CA THR A 63 15.71 -17.19 -7.43
C THR A 63 14.58 -17.06 -6.43
N ALA A 64 13.83 -15.96 -6.53
CA ALA A 64 12.67 -15.72 -5.69
C ALA A 64 11.41 -15.63 -6.54
N HIS A 65 10.31 -16.16 -6.00
CA HIS A 65 8.98 -15.89 -6.55
C HIS A 65 8.67 -14.42 -6.30
N THR A 66 8.70 -13.62 -7.36
CA THR A 66 8.38 -12.20 -7.26
C THR A 66 6.92 -12.03 -7.61
N TYR A 67 6.15 -11.48 -6.68
CA TYR A 67 4.75 -11.15 -6.90
C TYR A 67 4.63 -9.76 -7.54
N SER A 68 4.09 -9.71 -8.75
CA SER A 68 3.81 -8.45 -9.43
C SER A 68 2.42 -7.97 -9.03
N TRP A 69 2.33 -6.90 -8.24
CA TRP A 69 1.04 -6.29 -7.86
C TRP A 69 0.15 -5.89 -9.05
N PRO A 70 0.68 -5.37 -10.19
CA PRO A 70 -0.14 -5.05 -11.36
C PRO A 70 -0.77 -6.26 -12.06
N THR A 71 -0.12 -7.43 -12.03
CA THR A 71 -0.57 -8.62 -12.78
C THR A 71 -1.00 -9.80 -11.90
N LYS A 72 -0.78 -9.72 -10.58
CA LYS A 72 -0.95 -10.79 -9.58
C LYS A 72 -0.34 -12.15 -9.98
N GLU A 73 0.61 -12.14 -10.91
CA GLU A 73 1.36 -13.33 -11.32
C GLU A 73 2.62 -13.46 -10.47
N THR A 74 2.87 -14.68 -10.01
CA THR A 74 4.13 -15.09 -9.39
C THR A 74 5.07 -15.59 -10.46
N ALA A 75 6.01 -14.74 -10.88
CA ALA A 75 7.08 -15.15 -11.76
C ALA A 75 8.31 -15.56 -10.95
N LEU A 76 8.91 -16.69 -11.30
CA LEU A 76 10.25 -17.03 -10.79
C LEU A 76 11.23 -16.04 -11.39
N THR A 77 11.79 -15.17 -10.57
CA THR A 77 12.68 -14.10 -11.03
C THR A 77 14.04 -14.24 -10.38
N SER A 78 15.11 -14.16 -11.18
CA SER A 78 16.46 -14.11 -10.65
C SER A 78 16.75 -12.74 -10.03
N HIS A 79 17.18 -12.74 -8.78
CA HIS A 79 17.62 -11.59 -8.02
C HIS A 79 19.15 -11.57 -8.01
N HIS A 80 19.73 -10.47 -8.49
CA HIS A 80 21.16 -10.22 -8.51
C HIS A 80 21.46 -9.21 -7.40
N CYS A 81 21.96 -9.69 -6.27
CA CYS A 81 22.15 -8.88 -5.06
C CYS A 81 23.62 -8.46 -4.92
N LEU A 82 23.85 -7.17 -4.75
CA LEU A 82 25.16 -6.58 -4.43
C LEU A 82 25.11 -5.95 -3.04
N ASP A 83 26.02 -6.35 -2.17
CA ASP A 83 26.22 -5.72 -0.87
C ASP A 83 27.23 -4.59 -1.00
N LEU A 84 26.84 -3.39 -0.58
CA LEU A 84 27.59 -2.15 -0.68
C LEU A 84 27.82 -1.58 0.72
N TYR A 85 28.91 -0.86 0.89
CA TYR A 85 29.23 -0.24 2.17
C TYR A 85 29.49 1.24 2.03
N THR A 86 29.02 2.03 2.99
CA THR A 86 29.30 3.46 3.04
C THR A 86 29.89 3.86 4.39
N SER A 87 30.76 4.86 4.38
CA SER A 87 31.19 5.55 5.60
C SER A 87 30.44 6.86 5.83
N GLU A 88 29.56 7.23 4.90
CA GLU A 88 28.68 8.38 5.00
C GLU A 88 27.38 8.02 5.73
N ASN A 89 26.53 9.03 5.95
CA ASN A 89 25.19 8.79 6.46
C ASN A 89 24.38 7.96 5.45
N LEU A 90 23.79 6.87 5.92
CA LEU A 90 23.08 5.90 5.09
C LEU A 90 21.98 6.52 4.22
N THR A 91 21.23 7.51 4.73
CA THR A 91 20.16 8.17 3.95
C THR A 91 20.72 8.91 2.73
N PHE A 92 21.82 9.65 2.91
CA PHE A 92 22.44 10.38 1.79
C PHE A 92 23.13 9.44 0.81
N ALA A 93 23.78 8.39 1.30
CA ALA A 93 24.42 7.39 0.44
C ALA A 93 23.39 6.62 -0.39
N THR A 94 22.24 6.25 0.20
CA THR A 94 21.13 5.63 -0.55
C THR A 94 20.60 6.56 -1.63
N ARG A 95 20.47 7.87 -1.36
CA ARG A 95 20.06 8.84 -2.39
C ARG A 95 21.07 8.93 -3.53
N LYS A 96 22.36 9.08 -3.21
CA LYS A 96 23.44 9.10 -4.21
C LYS A 96 23.41 7.85 -5.10
N LEU A 97 23.19 6.68 -4.50
CA LEU A 97 23.06 5.42 -5.23
C LEU A 97 21.84 5.43 -6.17
N ALA A 98 20.68 5.89 -5.69
CA ALA A 98 19.47 5.99 -6.49
C ALA A 98 19.63 6.97 -7.67
N ASP A 99 20.27 8.13 -7.42
CA ASP A 99 20.63 9.11 -8.46
C ASP A 99 21.53 8.50 -9.53
N TYR A 100 22.59 7.82 -9.12
CA TYR A 100 23.56 7.20 -10.02
C TYR A 100 22.93 6.08 -10.87
N ILE A 101 22.07 5.24 -10.27
CA ILE A 101 21.33 4.20 -10.98
C ILE A 101 20.39 4.85 -12.01
N SER A 102 19.63 5.88 -11.60
CA SER A 102 18.72 6.61 -12.48
C SER A 102 19.46 7.22 -13.68
N GLU A 103 20.67 7.76 -13.46
CA GLU A 103 21.51 8.30 -14.52
C GLU A 103 21.97 7.22 -15.52
N ILE A 104 22.41 6.06 -15.04
CA ILE A 104 22.87 4.95 -15.89
C ILE A 104 21.73 4.38 -16.75
N PHE A 105 20.56 4.19 -16.15
CA PHE A 105 19.43 3.55 -16.84
C PHE A 105 18.51 4.54 -17.57
N HIS A 106 18.72 5.85 -17.39
CA HIS A 106 17.85 6.90 -17.89
C HIS A 106 16.38 6.71 -17.49
N GLU A 107 16.15 6.21 -16.27
CA GLU A 107 14.82 5.98 -15.70
C GLU A 107 14.63 6.82 -14.42
N GLU A 108 13.45 7.42 -14.27
CA GLU A 108 13.09 8.12 -13.04
C GLU A 108 12.67 7.15 -11.93
N GLU A 109 12.91 7.54 -10.68
CA GLU A 109 12.44 6.83 -9.49
C GLU A 109 10.91 6.75 -9.45
N ASN A 110 10.38 5.57 -9.76
CA ASN A 110 8.96 5.35 -9.80
C ASN A 110 8.36 4.99 -8.43
N PHE A 111 9.15 4.46 -7.49
CA PHE A 111 8.64 3.87 -6.25
C PHE A 111 9.51 4.25 -5.05
N PHE A 112 8.88 4.64 -3.95
CA PHE A 112 9.53 4.82 -2.65
C PHE A 112 8.81 4.03 -1.57
N GLY A 113 9.53 3.15 -0.89
CA GLY A 113 9.03 2.34 0.23
C GLY A 113 9.76 2.66 1.52
N LEU A 114 9.03 2.76 2.63
CA LEU A 114 9.58 3.04 3.96
C LEU A 114 8.96 2.13 5.03
N GLU A 115 9.80 1.34 5.71
CA GLU A 115 9.44 0.66 6.95
C GLU A 115 9.80 1.54 8.15
N TRP A 116 8.90 2.46 8.49
CA TRP A 116 9.22 3.64 9.28
C TRP A 116 9.50 3.33 10.76
N ASN A 117 8.93 2.25 11.30
CA ASN A 117 9.13 1.84 12.69
C ASN A 117 10.51 1.22 12.96
N GLN A 118 11.35 1.02 11.93
CA GLN A 118 12.75 0.64 12.10
C GLN A 118 13.67 1.85 12.42
N TYR A 119 13.16 3.07 12.28
CA TYR A 119 13.92 4.30 12.43
C TYR A 119 13.35 5.17 13.55
N ASN A 120 14.21 5.91 14.24
CA ASN A 120 13.76 6.91 15.20
C ASN A 120 13.19 8.15 14.47
N GLY A 121 12.50 9.03 15.21
CA GLY A 121 11.86 10.20 14.62
C GLY A 121 12.80 11.16 13.87
N LYS A 122 14.08 11.24 14.27
CA LYS A 122 15.08 12.09 13.60
C LYS A 122 15.50 11.48 12.26
N GLU A 123 15.73 10.17 12.24
CA GLU A 123 16.05 9.41 11.02
C GLU A 123 14.90 9.44 10.02
N ASN A 124 13.67 9.13 10.46
CA ASN A 124 12.48 9.23 9.62
C ASN A 124 12.34 10.63 9.00
N LYS A 125 12.52 11.68 9.80
CA LYS A 125 12.47 13.06 9.29
C LYS A 125 13.52 13.30 8.20
N MET A 126 14.75 12.82 8.41
CA MET A 126 15.85 12.95 7.47
C MET A 126 15.59 12.20 6.16
N ILE A 127 15.09 10.96 6.24
CA ILE A 127 14.68 10.16 5.09
C ILE A 127 13.63 10.91 4.28
N MET A 128 12.56 11.37 4.93
CA MET A 128 11.50 12.12 4.24
C MET A 128 12.02 13.42 3.62
N ASP A 129 12.94 14.14 4.27
CA ASP A 129 13.53 15.38 3.73
C ASP A 129 14.43 15.14 2.51
N VAL A 130 15.00 13.94 2.37
CA VAL A 130 15.83 13.57 1.22
C VAL A 130 14.97 13.04 0.07
N PHE A 131 14.10 12.08 0.34
CA PHE A 131 13.38 11.34 -0.70
C PHE A 131 12.10 12.04 -1.18
N CYS A 132 11.41 12.83 -0.34
CA CYS A 132 10.15 13.46 -0.74
C CYS A 132 10.31 14.84 -1.42
N LYS A 133 11.55 15.28 -1.68
CA LYS A 133 11.83 16.44 -2.55
C LYS A 133 11.48 16.14 -4.00
N HIS A 134 11.58 14.88 -4.41
CA HIS A 134 11.23 14.42 -5.75
C HIS A 134 9.95 13.59 -5.69
N PRO A 135 8.86 13.99 -6.36
CA PRO A 135 7.63 13.23 -6.33
C PRO A 135 7.78 11.91 -7.10
N VAL A 136 7.51 10.80 -6.41
CA VAL A 136 7.50 9.44 -6.96
C VAL A 136 6.12 9.06 -7.47
N ARG A 137 6.04 8.09 -8.37
CA ARG A 137 4.75 7.57 -8.86
C ARG A 137 3.99 6.86 -7.73
N ASP A 138 4.69 5.99 -7.01
CA ASP A 138 4.12 5.07 -6.04
C ASP A 138 4.82 5.21 -4.67
N PHE A 139 4.04 5.24 -3.59
CA PHE A 139 4.54 5.33 -2.22
C PHE A 139 4.02 4.16 -1.38
N LEU A 140 4.91 3.46 -0.68
CA LEU A 140 4.59 2.42 0.29
C LEU A 140 5.10 2.81 1.68
N LEU A 141 4.21 2.73 2.66
CA LEU A 141 4.57 2.90 4.07
C LEU A 141 4.18 1.64 4.85
N THR A 142 5.12 1.03 5.54
CA THR A 142 4.91 -0.16 6.37
C THR A 142 5.34 0.11 7.82
N GLY A 143 4.63 -0.45 8.78
CA GLY A 143 5.04 -0.42 10.18
C GLY A 143 3.89 -0.63 11.16
N ASP A 144 4.18 -1.27 12.29
CA ASP A 144 3.20 -1.49 13.36
C ASP A 144 3.59 -0.67 14.59
N THR A 145 2.64 0.15 15.05
CA THR A 145 2.77 0.98 16.27
C THR A 145 1.51 0.89 17.13
N SER A 146 0.73 -0.20 17.02
CA SER A 146 -0.54 -0.36 17.72
C SER A 146 -0.43 -0.23 19.25
N ASN A 147 0.78 -0.39 19.79
CA ASN A 147 1.10 -0.35 21.21
C ASN A 147 1.97 0.86 21.62
N ASP A 148 2.30 1.78 20.70
CA ASP A 148 3.19 2.91 20.97
C ASP A 148 2.66 4.21 20.35
N SER A 149 1.79 4.91 21.08
CA SER A 149 1.22 6.19 20.65
C SER A 149 2.24 7.33 20.56
N SER A 150 3.43 7.17 21.17
CA SER A 150 4.49 8.20 21.09
C SER A 150 5.01 8.41 19.66
N GLN A 151 4.73 7.44 18.76
CA GLN A 151 5.15 7.48 17.36
C GLN A 151 4.14 8.18 16.44
N ASN A 152 2.95 8.56 16.94
CA ASN A 152 1.89 9.16 16.13
C ASN A 152 2.31 10.49 15.46
N ASP A 153 3.15 11.28 16.13
CA ASP A 153 3.69 12.53 15.57
C ASP A 153 4.65 12.28 14.40
N VAL A 154 5.46 11.23 14.51
CA VAL A 154 6.38 10.81 13.44
C VAL A 154 5.59 10.33 12.24
N LEU A 155 4.59 9.47 12.47
CA LEU A 155 3.71 8.97 11.41
C LEU A 155 2.97 10.10 10.70
N THR A 156 2.40 11.02 11.47
CA THR A 156 1.73 12.22 10.96
C THR A 156 2.68 13.05 10.09
N SER A 157 3.93 13.26 10.54
CA SER A 157 4.95 13.99 9.78
C SER A 157 5.27 13.30 8.45
N ILE A 158 5.38 11.96 8.42
CA ILE A 158 5.60 11.19 7.20
C ILE A 158 4.44 11.39 6.21
N LEU A 159 3.19 11.19 6.66
CA LEU A 159 2.00 11.31 5.81
C LEU A 159 1.80 12.73 5.23
N LYS A 160 2.19 13.78 5.97
CA LYS A 160 2.18 15.17 5.44
C LYS A 160 3.27 15.42 4.41
N LYS A 161 4.43 14.79 4.55
CA LYS A 161 5.61 15.07 3.73
C LYS A 161 5.63 14.31 2.41
N GLN A 162 5.08 13.09 2.38
CA GLN A 162 5.07 12.26 1.18
C GLN A 162 4.53 13.03 -0.04
N ASN A 163 4.95 12.60 -1.23
CA ASN A 163 4.63 13.29 -2.48
C ASN A 163 4.30 12.31 -3.61
N ALA A 164 3.51 11.28 -3.32
CA ALA A 164 3.07 10.29 -4.29
C ALA A 164 2.21 10.93 -5.39
N LYS A 165 2.46 10.59 -6.66
CA LYS A 165 1.72 11.13 -7.82
C LYS A 165 0.51 10.27 -8.20
N LYS A 166 0.57 8.95 -8.02
CA LYS A 166 -0.46 8.02 -8.47
C LYS A 166 -0.97 7.10 -7.39
N ASN A 167 -0.11 6.26 -6.83
CA ASN A 167 -0.54 5.20 -5.93
C ASN A 167 0.06 5.37 -4.54
N MET A 168 -0.74 5.08 -3.54
CA MET A 168 -0.32 5.08 -2.15
C MET A 168 -0.81 3.83 -1.45
N THR A 169 0.12 3.13 -0.82
CA THR A 169 -0.14 1.94 -0.03
C THR A 169 0.32 2.18 1.41
N LEU A 170 -0.63 2.15 2.33
CA LEU A 170 -0.42 2.36 3.76
C LEU A 170 -0.66 1.04 4.49
N TRP A 171 0.41 0.27 4.66
CA TRP A 171 0.41 -0.98 5.41
C TRP A 171 0.89 -0.76 6.83
N MET A 172 0.17 0.12 7.52
CA MET A 172 0.51 0.56 8.85
C MET A 172 -0.61 0.25 9.82
N ASN A 173 -0.25 -0.17 11.02
CA ASN A 173 -1.19 -0.45 12.11
C ASN A 173 -0.92 0.53 13.26
N PRO A 174 -1.45 1.76 13.19
CA PRO A 174 -1.24 2.75 14.25
C PRO A 174 -2.11 2.44 15.47
N THR A 175 -1.97 3.23 16.53
CA THR A 175 -2.86 3.15 17.69
C THR A 175 -4.30 3.55 17.34
N SER A 176 -5.26 3.10 18.15
CA SER A 176 -6.70 3.34 17.89
C SER A 176 -7.14 4.80 18.05
N ASP A 177 -6.34 5.64 18.72
CA ASP A 177 -6.54 7.09 18.85
C ASP A 177 -5.85 7.89 17.74
N PHE A 178 -5.10 7.24 16.85
CA PHE A 178 -4.49 7.89 15.71
C PHE A 178 -5.55 8.44 14.76
N SER A 179 -5.31 9.63 14.23
CA SER A 179 -6.15 10.22 13.19
C SER A 179 -5.30 11.03 12.23
N PHE A 180 -5.73 11.08 10.97
CA PHE A 180 -5.08 11.89 9.95
C PHE A 180 -6.14 12.49 9.02
N ASP A 181 -5.96 13.77 8.69
CA ASP A 181 -6.82 14.48 7.76
C ASP A 181 -6.28 14.35 6.33
N PHE A 182 -7.05 13.65 5.49
CA PHE A 182 -6.69 13.32 4.11
C PHE A 182 -6.71 14.55 3.20
N GLY A 183 -7.33 15.66 3.63
CA GLY A 183 -7.20 16.96 2.99
C GLY A 183 -5.75 17.47 2.93
N GLN A 184 -4.88 16.98 3.81
CA GLN A 184 -3.45 17.34 3.83
C GLN A 184 -2.61 16.61 2.77
N PHE A 185 -3.15 15.61 2.07
CA PHE A 185 -2.44 15.03 0.93
C PHE A 185 -2.28 16.05 -0.19
N LYS A 186 -1.08 16.14 -0.76
CA LYS A 186 -0.76 17.14 -1.80
C LYS A 186 -1.47 16.86 -3.12
N ASN A 187 -1.52 15.58 -3.52
CA ASN A 187 -1.99 15.13 -4.82
C ASN A 187 -3.30 14.35 -4.70
N SER A 188 -4.08 14.34 -5.79
CA SER A 188 -5.15 13.35 -5.96
C SER A 188 -4.53 12.05 -6.44
N LEU A 189 -4.96 10.93 -5.88
CA LEU A 189 -4.39 9.61 -6.17
C LEU A 189 -5.24 8.85 -7.19
N ASP A 190 -4.61 8.00 -7.99
CA ASP A 190 -5.32 6.97 -8.75
C ASP A 190 -5.82 5.89 -7.77
N THR A 191 -4.95 5.47 -6.85
CA THR A 191 -5.25 4.42 -5.87
C THR A 191 -4.75 4.79 -4.47
N LEU A 192 -5.60 4.60 -3.47
CA LEU A 192 -5.23 4.57 -2.06
C LEU A 192 -5.63 3.22 -1.45
N ASP A 193 -4.65 2.47 -0.99
CA ASP A 193 -4.81 1.17 -0.34
C ASP A 193 -4.32 1.26 1.11
N ILE A 194 -5.20 0.96 2.07
CA ILE A 194 -4.94 1.08 3.50
C ILE A 194 -5.22 -0.26 4.17
N ALA A 195 -4.16 -0.90 4.68
CA ALA A 195 -4.30 -2.02 5.60
C ALA A 195 -4.51 -1.51 7.03
N TYR A 196 -5.22 -2.29 7.86
CA TYR A 196 -5.51 -1.93 9.26
C TYR A 196 -6.18 -0.55 9.37
N SER A 197 -7.23 -0.35 8.57
CA SER A 197 -7.97 0.91 8.43
C SER A 197 -8.92 1.22 9.61
N HIS A 198 -8.66 0.66 10.79
CA HIS A 198 -9.47 0.84 12.00
C HIS A 198 -9.51 2.30 12.50
N TRP A 199 -8.49 3.09 12.15
CA TRP A 199 -8.35 4.52 12.48
C TRP A 199 -8.99 5.46 11.44
N ILE A 200 -9.55 4.92 10.36
CA ILE A 200 -10.20 5.71 9.30
C ILE A 200 -11.61 6.10 9.74
N THR A 201 -11.92 7.39 9.64
CA THR A 201 -13.26 7.91 9.95
C THR A 201 -14.16 7.92 8.73
N PHE A 202 -15.49 7.92 8.95
CA PHE A 202 -16.46 8.07 7.86
C PHE A 202 -16.22 9.35 7.04
N GLN A 203 -15.81 10.44 7.70
CA GLN A 203 -15.49 11.70 7.03
C GLN A 203 -14.26 11.56 6.12
N ASN A 204 -13.23 10.79 6.52
CA ASN A 204 -12.09 10.51 5.65
C ASN A 204 -12.52 9.79 4.35
N ILE A 205 -13.48 8.87 4.41
CA ILE A 205 -14.01 8.18 3.22
C ILE A 205 -14.68 9.17 2.26
N LEU A 206 -15.37 10.18 2.77
CA LEU A 206 -16.04 11.17 1.91
C LEU A 206 -15.04 12.16 1.30
N ASP A 207 -14.03 12.56 2.07
CA ASP A 207 -13.11 13.64 1.71
C ASP A 207 -11.91 13.17 0.89
N VAL A 208 -11.56 11.88 0.95
CA VAL A 208 -10.38 11.33 0.26
C VAL A 208 -10.42 11.63 -1.23
N ARG A 209 -9.35 12.20 -1.76
CA ARG A 209 -9.18 12.50 -3.18
C ARG A 209 -8.41 11.36 -3.85
N CYS A 210 -9.11 10.27 -4.15
CA CYS A 210 -8.57 9.19 -4.97
C CYS A 210 -9.61 8.68 -5.96
N GLU A 211 -9.21 7.97 -7.02
CA GLU A 211 -10.18 7.27 -7.89
C GLU A 211 -10.60 5.92 -7.30
N LYS A 212 -9.65 5.17 -6.72
CA LYS A 212 -9.86 3.86 -6.09
C LYS A 212 -9.45 3.89 -4.63
N LEU A 213 -10.34 3.45 -3.75
CA LEU A 213 -10.13 3.34 -2.31
C LEU A 213 -10.25 1.88 -1.87
N TYR A 214 -9.22 1.35 -1.21
CA TYR A 214 -9.22 0.02 -0.62
C TYR A 214 -8.96 0.14 0.89
N LEU A 215 -9.89 -0.35 1.69
CA LEU A 215 -9.83 -0.32 3.15
C LEU A 215 -9.92 -1.75 3.68
N HIS A 216 -8.86 -2.21 4.34
CA HIS A 216 -8.80 -3.54 4.93
C HIS A 216 -8.84 -3.46 6.45
N LYS A 217 -9.46 -4.45 7.12
CA LYS A 217 -9.58 -4.54 8.58
C LYS A 217 -10.06 -3.22 9.21
N SER A 218 -11.19 -2.71 8.75
CA SER A 218 -11.74 -1.44 9.24
C SER A 218 -12.58 -1.63 10.51
N ASN A 219 -12.95 -0.52 11.16
CA ASN A 219 -13.90 -0.50 12.28
C ASN A 219 -15.35 -0.25 11.84
N PHE A 220 -15.60 -0.13 10.53
CA PHE A 220 -16.93 0.18 10.02
C PHE A 220 -17.88 -1.00 10.20
N LEU A 221 -19.13 -0.66 10.48
CA LEU A 221 -20.25 -1.58 10.63
C LEU A 221 -21.18 -1.48 9.42
N GLN A 222 -22.09 -2.44 9.29
CA GLN A 222 -23.12 -2.46 8.28
C GLN A 222 -23.96 -1.18 8.29
N THR A 223 -24.21 -0.61 9.47
CA THR A 223 -24.92 0.67 9.62
C THR A 223 -24.18 1.81 8.94
N ASP A 224 -22.86 1.81 8.95
CA ASP A 224 -22.06 2.84 8.26
C ASP A 224 -22.08 2.63 6.75
N PHE A 225 -22.00 1.38 6.30
CA PHE A 225 -22.11 1.06 4.88
C PHE A 225 -23.49 1.43 4.32
N LYS A 226 -24.56 1.13 5.07
CA LYS A 226 -25.91 1.61 4.78
C LYS A 226 -25.97 3.14 4.70
N LEU A 227 -25.41 3.84 5.69
CA LEU A 227 -25.36 5.30 5.71
C LEU A 227 -24.63 5.87 4.47
N LEU A 228 -23.57 5.21 4.00
CA LEU A 228 -22.87 5.63 2.78
C LEU A 228 -23.77 5.51 1.54
N ILE A 229 -24.52 4.42 1.42
CA ILE A 229 -25.49 4.21 0.34
C ILE A 229 -26.60 5.27 0.40
N GLU A 230 -27.16 5.53 1.59
CA GLU A 230 -28.17 6.57 1.78
C GLU A 230 -27.67 7.96 1.42
N LYS A 231 -26.46 8.34 1.87
CA LYS A 231 -25.86 9.62 1.50
C LYS A 231 -25.70 9.74 -0.01
N TRP A 232 -25.27 8.67 -0.67
CA TRP A 232 -25.19 8.66 -2.12
C TRP A 232 -26.58 8.81 -2.74
N ARG A 233 -27.59 8.04 -2.33
CA ARG A 233 -28.98 8.20 -2.82
C ARG A 233 -29.50 9.64 -2.67
N ASN A 234 -29.09 10.32 -1.59
CA ASN A 234 -29.48 11.70 -1.27
C ASN A 234 -28.60 12.78 -1.94
N GLY A 235 -27.80 12.42 -2.95
CA GLY A 235 -27.06 13.38 -3.79
C GLY A 235 -25.62 13.64 -3.36
N CYS A 236 -25.14 13.06 -2.26
CA CYS A 236 -23.72 13.13 -1.91
C CYS A 236 -22.89 12.34 -2.92
N THR A 237 -21.84 12.95 -3.49
CA THR A 237 -20.96 12.27 -4.44
C THR A 237 -19.54 12.30 -3.91
N PRO A 238 -18.96 11.15 -3.53
CA PRO A 238 -17.58 11.09 -3.08
C PRO A 238 -16.62 11.40 -4.24
N ASN A 239 -15.37 11.75 -3.93
CA ASN A 239 -14.36 11.98 -4.96
C ASN A 239 -13.83 10.68 -5.60
N TRP A 240 -14.03 9.53 -4.94
CA TRP A 240 -13.70 8.21 -5.47
C TRP A 240 -14.79 7.63 -6.35
N LYS A 241 -14.37 6.80 -7.30
CA LYS A 241 -15.26 6.03 -8.19
C LYS A 241 -15.43 4.61 -7.73
N THR A 242 -14.41 4.03 -7.11
CA THR A 242 -14.46 2.64 -6.63
C THR A 242 -13.99 2.60 -5.19
N MET A 243 -14.77 1.95 -4.34
CA MET A 243 -14.40 1.65 -2.97
C MET A 243 -14.62 0.17 -2.69
N THR A 244 -13.64 -0.45 -2.05
CA THR A 244 -13.79 -1.74 -1.37
C THR A 244 -13.46 -1.55 0.09
N ILE A 245 -14.31 -2.07 0.96
CA ILE A 245 -14.17 -1.93 2.41
C ILE A 245 -14.45 -3.25 3.11
N GLU A 246 -13.50 -3.69 3.94
CA GLU A 246 -13.68 -4.81 4.85
C GLU A 246 -14.22 -4.32 6.19
N LEU A 247 -15.48 -4.67 6.49
CA LEU A 247 -16.20 -4.30 7.71
C LEU A 247 -15.82 -5.19 8.89
N ASN A 248 -16.05 -4.70 10.10
CA ASN A 248 -15.82 -5.44 11.35
C ASN A 248 -16.94 -6.45 11.65
N GLU A 249 -17.90 -6.61 10.75
CA GLU A 249 -19.00 -7.56 10.83
C GLU A 249 -19.40 -8.08 9.45
N ASN A 250 -20.23 -9.12 9.44
CA ASN A 250 -20.83 -9.61 8.21
C ASN A 250 -21.90 -8.64 7.73
N ILE A 251 -22.03 -8.51 6.41
CA ILE A 251 -22.89 -7.55 5.74
C ILE A 251 -24.01 -8.32 5.06
N ASP A 252 -25.23 -7.86 5.26
CA ASP A 252 -26.38 -8.19 4.43
C ASP A 252 -26.72 -6.97 3.56
N VAL A 253 -26.38 -7.05 2.27
CA VAL A 253 -26.61 -5.96 1.32
C VAL A 253 -28.10 -5.66 1.11
N ASP A 254 -28.99 -6.64 1.30
CA ASP A 254 -30.44 -6.44 1.16
C ASP A 254 -30.96 -5.52 2.28
N THR A 255 -30.39 -5.64 3.49
CA THR A 255 -30.68 -4.74 4.63
C THR A 255 -30.04 -3.36 4.49
N CYS A 256 -29.01 -3.21 3.64
CA CYS A 256 -28.33 -1.94 3.44
C CYS A 256 -29.03 -1.06 2.41
N VAL A 257 -29.60 -1.64 1.35
CA VAL A 257 -30.25 -0.87 0.28
C VAL A 257 -31.66 -0.46 0.66
N GLU A 258 -32.41 -1.33 1.33
CA GLU A 258 -33.81 -1.18 1.77
C GLU A 258 -34.83 -0.73 0.70
N GLY A 259 -36.03 -1.30 0.81
CA GLY A 259 -37.18 -0.96 -0.02
C GLY A 259 -37.42 -1.90 -1.19
N GLU A 260 -38.29 -1.47 -2.11
CA GLU A 260 -38.66 -2.25 -3.29
C GLU A 260 -37.48 -2.32 -4.28
N PHE A 261 -37.29 -3.49 -4.87
CA PHE A 261 -36.28 -3.74 -5.88
C PHE A 261 -36.80 -4.68 -6.96
N ILE A 262 -36.12 -4.66 -8.10
CA ILE A 262 -36.40 -5.56 -9.23
C ILE A 262 -35.29 -6.61 -9.28
N ASP A 263 -35.66 -7.88 -9.39
CA ASP A 263 -34.69 -8.94 -9.62
C ASP A 263 -34.24 -8.97 -11.08
N MET A 264 -32.92 -8.92 -11.28
CA MET A 264 -32.30 -9.11 -12.58
C MET A 264 -32.21 -10.61 -12.88
N GLU A 265 -32.57 -10.99 -14.11
CA GLU A 265 -32.34 -12.36 -14.57
C GLU A 265 -30.83 -12.68 -14.56
N PRO A 266 -30.42 -13.90 -14.15
CA PRO A 266 -29.01 -14.26 -13.97
C PRO A 266 -28.15 -14.12 -15.24
N GLU A 267 -28.74 -14.12 -16.42
CA GLU A 267 -28.03 -13.98 -17.70
C GLU A 267 -27.58 -12.54 -17.97
N TYR A 268 -28.19 -11.56 -17.29
CA TYR A 268 -27.99 -10.13 -17.54
C TYR A 268 -27.27 -9.40 -16.41
N TYR A 269 -26.70 -10.11 -15.41
CA TYR A 269 -26.10 -9.50 -14.23
C TYR A 269 -25.03 -8.42 -14.51
N ASN A 270 -24.34 -8.49 -15.66
CA ASN A 270 -23.38 -7.47 -16.12
C ASN A 270 -23.98 -6.45 -17.10
N ASN A 271 -25.19 -6.69 -17.62
CA ASN A 271 -25.85 -5.84 -18.58
C ASN A 271 -26.52 -4.66 -17.87
N LYS A 272 -25.75 -3.63 -17.60
CA LYS A 272 -26.28 -2.47 -16.87
C LYS A 272 -27.14 -1.53 -17.74
N ARG A 273 -27.47 -1.89 -18.99
CA ARG A 273 -28.45 -1.17 -19.83
C ARG A 273 -29.89 -1.45 -19.40
N VAL A 274 -30.12 -2.51 -18.62
CA VAL A 274 -31.44 -2.78 -18.02
C VAL A 274 -31.72 -1.91 -16.79
N VAL A 275 -30.76 -1.10 -16.34
CA VAL A 275 -30.95 -0.16 -15.23
C VAL A 275 -31.78 1.03 -15.72
N CYS A 276 -33.09 0.91 -15.58
CA CYS A 276 -34.07 1.89 -15.99
C CYS A 276 -34.92 2.33 -14.79
N GLY A 277 -34.99 3.65 -14.54
CA GLY A 277 -35.77 4.22 -13.45
C GLY A 277 -35.04 4.30 -12.10
N ASN A 278 -35.74 4.78 -11.08
CA ASN A 278 -35.16 5.08 -9.76
C ASN A 278 -35.24 3.91 -8.77
N VAL A 279 -35.66 2.72 -9.23
CA VAL A 279 -35.81 1.53 -8.39
C VAL A 279 -34.50 0.73 -8.43
N PRO A 280 -33.94 0.32 -7.27
CA PRO A 280 -32.78 -0.56 -7.23
C PRO A 280 -33.03 -1.87 -7.99
N ILE A 281 -32.03 -2.32 -8.76
CA ILE A 281 -32.06 -3.62 -9.44
C ILE A 281 -31.10 -4.57 -8.77
N ARG A 282 -31.61 -5.66 -8.21
CA ARG A 282 -30.83 -6.70 -7.53
C ARG A 282 -30.19 -7.63 -8.55
N PHE A 283 -28.92 -7.96 -8.36
CA PHE A 283 -28.17 -8.87 -9.22
C PHE A 283 -27.41 -9.91 -8.39
N LYS A 284 -27.16 -11.06 -9.01
CA LYS A 284 -26.22 -12.07 -8.55
C LYS A 284 -25.39 -12.54 -9.74
N GLY A 285 -24.06 -12.57 -9.60
CA GLY A 285 -23.21 -13.01 -10.69
C GLY A 285 -21.72 -12.83 -10.45
N TYR A 286 -20.91 -13.21 -11.43
CA TYR A 286 -19.45 -13.25 -11.33
C TYR A 286 -18.81 -11.96 -11.84
N PHE A 287 -18.12 -11.24 -10.95
CA PHE A 287 -17.40 -10.03 -11.31
C PHE A 287 -15.91 -10.25 -11.23
N ASP A 288 -15.19 -9.73 -12.22
CA ASP A 288 -13.73 -9.66 -12.19
C ASP A 288 -13.32 -8.45 -11.34
N ILE A 289 -12.95 -8.71 -10.08
CA ILE A 289 -12.48 -7.69 -9.15
C ILE A 289 -10.99 -7.90 -8.94
N SER A 290 -10.19 -6.94 -9.38
CA SER A 290 -8.74 -6.89 -9.13
C SER A 290 -8.03 -8.25 -9.25
N CYS A 291 -8.35 -9.00 -10.32
CA CYS A 291 -7.80 -10.31 -10.72
C CYS A 291 -8.32 -11.57 -10.01
N GLU A 292 -9.43 -11.51 -9.25
CA GLU A 292 -10.23 -12.69 -8.90
C GLU A 292 -11.64 -12.54 -9.49
N THR A 293 -12.15 -13.63 -10.08
CA THR A 293 -13.56 -13.71 -10.46
C THR A 293 -14.34 -14.12 -9.23
N THR A 294 -15.11 -13.19 -8.68
CA THR A 294 -15.83 -13.39 -7.42
C THR A 294 -17.33 -13.34 -7.65
N PHE A 295 -18.05 -14.27 -7.03
CA PHE A 295 -19.50 -14.24 -7.05
C PHE A 295 -20.00 -13.16 -6.10
N MET A 296 -20.70 -12.19 -6.65
CA MET A 296 -21.24 -11.05 -5.93
C MET A 296 -22.76 -11.10 -5.89
N HIS A 297 -23.28 -10.64 -4.76
CA HIS A 297 -24.69 -10.32 -4.56
C HIS A 297 -24.82 -8.82 -4.30
N GLY A 298 -25.73 -8.13 -4.99
CA GLY A 298 -25.78 -6.68 -4.89
C GLY A 298 -26.87 -6.00 -5.69
N TYR A 299 -26.72 -4.68 -5.84
CA TYR A 299 -27.68 -3.79 -6.46
C TYR A 299 -27.05 -2.81 -7.45
N HIS A 300 -27.78 -2.51 -8.52
CA HIS A 300 -27.57 -1.34 -9.34
C HIS A 300 -28.58 -0.26 -8.96
N ILE A 301 -28.11 0.94 -8.67
CA ILE A 301 -28.95 2.08 -8.30
C ILE A 301 -28.64 3.24 -9.25
N LEU A 302 -29.67 3.80 -9.89
CA LEU A 302 -29.56 4.96 -10.77
C LEU A 302 -29.87 6.25 -10.01
N ARG A 303 -29.02 7.27 -10.17
CA ARG A 303 -29.21 8.62 -9.61
C ARG A 303 -28.57 9.65 -10.54
N ASP A 304 -29.34 10.60 -11.04
CA ASP A 304 -28.86 11.73 -11.86
C ASP A 304 -27.99 11.32 -13.05
N GLY A 305 -28.32 10.19 -13.68
CA GLY A 305 -27.55 9.62 -14.79
C GLY A 305 -26.30 8.84 -14.38
N PHE A 306 -26.01 8.72 -13.09
CA PHE A 306 -24.96 7.84 -12.57
C PHE A 306 -25.54 6.52 -12.09
N ILE A 307 -24.81 5.43 -12.32
CA ILE A 307 -25.14 4.11 -11.80
C ILE A 307 -24.13 3.77 -10.70
N ALA A 308 -24.62 3.60 -9.48
CA ALA A 308 -23.88 2.91 -8.42
C ALA A 308 -24.10 1.41 -8.55
N THR A 309 -23.03 0.64 -8.56
CA THR A 309 -23.05 -0.80 -8.32
C THR A 309 -22.54 -1.04 -6.91
N ILE A 310 -23.41 -1.58 -6.07
CA ILE A 310 -23.12 -1.86 -4.67
C ILE A 310 -23.27 -3.37 -4.50
N GLY A 311 -22.37 -4.01 -3.78
CA GLY A 311 -22.48 -5.45 -3.58
C GLY A 311 -21.57 -5.97 -2.51
N ILE A 312 -21.77 -7.23 -2.17
CA ILE A 312 -20.93 -8.00 -1.27
C ILE A 312 -20.43 -9.25 -1.99
N SER A 313 -19.28 -9.70 -1.52
CA SER A 313 -18.66 -10.96 -1.93
C SER A 313 -19.32 -12.13 -1.20
N GLU A 314 -19.84 -13.15 -1.90
CA GLU A 314 -20.44 -14.33 -1.22
C GLU A 314 -19.36 -15.21 -0.53
N ASP A 315 -18.10 -15.14 -0.97
CA ASP A 315 -16.95 -15.80 -0.33
C ASP A 315 -16.37 -14.98 0.83
N LYS A 316 -16.67 -13.68 0.90
CA LYS A 316 -16.13 -12.73 1.89
C LYS A 316 -17.26 -11.81 2.36
N TYR A 317 -18.17 -12.34 3.18
CA TYR A 317 -19.36 -11.63 3.70
C TYR A 317 -19.07 -10.31 4.45
N ARG A 318 -17.81 -9.99 4.73
CA ARG A 318 -17.39 -8.75 5.37
C ARG A 318 -16.92 -7.68 4.38
N VAL A 319 -16.87 -7.98 3.09
CA VAL A 319 -16.33 -7.09 2.07
C VAL A 319 -17.46 -6.44 1.28
N GLY A 320 -17.64 -5.14 1.51
CA GLY A 320 -18.54 -4.28 0.75
C GLY A 320 -17.84 -3.65 -0.45
N TRP A 321 -18.53 -3.58 -1.57
CA TRP A 321 -18.09 -2.94 -2.80
C TRP A 321 -19.03 -1.81 -3.20
N PHE A 322 -18.45 -0.70 -3.64
CA PHE A 322 -19.19 0.46 -4.12
C PHE A 322 -18.48 1.03 -5.35
N HIS A 323 -19.15 0.98 -6.50
CA HIS A 323 -18.60 1.47 -7.76
C HIS A 323 -19.56 2.43 -8.47
N ILE A 324 -19.12 3.65 -8.72
CA ILE A 324 -19.87 4.73 -9.35
C ILE A 324 -19.35 4.94 -10.77
N ARG A 325 -20.28 4.99 -11.71
CA ARG A 325 -19.99 5.32 -13.12
C ARG A 325 -21.08 6.20 -13.71
N LYS A 326 -20.70 6.96 -14.72
CA LYS A 326 -21.61 7.78 -15.52
C LYS A 326 -22.20 6.96 -16.68
#